data_AF-A0A3B8VIR1-F1
#
_entry.id   AF-A0A3B8VIR1-F1
#
_cell.length_a   1.000
_cell.length_b   1.000
_cell.length_c   1.000
_cell.angle_alpha   90.00
_cell.angle_beta   90.00
_cell.angle_gamma   90.00
#
_symmetry.space_group_name_H-M   'P 1'
#
loop_
_entity.id
_entity.type
_entity.pdbx_description
1 polymer ?
#
loop_
_entity_poly.entity_id
_entity_poly.type
_entity_poly.pdbx_seq_one_letter_code
_entity_poly.pdbx_strand_id
1 'polypeptide(L)'
;MTDKKLKNFIRERLSWWVTHTGLGYWKINFDWEEVIKMNHGGYDTAALCECDWRYQEATITFGMEKIRKLKKSDIERTIVHELMHIFINEMREDGIHHEERVATQLQKAFMWIKDAK
;
A
#
# COMPACT_ATOMS: atom_id res chain seq x y z
N MET A 1 2.83 2.43 -22.81
CA MET A 1 3.93 2.88 -21.93
C MET A 1 4.84 1.68 -21.70
N THR A 2 6.17 1.82 -21.72
CA THR A 2 7.06 0.66 -21.46
C THR A 2 7.01 0.29 -19.98
N ASP A 3 7.29 -0.98 -19.65
CA ASP A 3 7.29 -1.46 -18.27
C ASP A 3 8.22 -0.64 -17.37
N LYS A 4 9.41 -0.26 -17.88
CA LYS A 4 10.33 0.62 -17.15
C LYS A 4 9.70 1.97 -16.79
N LYS A 5 9.00 2.60 -17.75
CA LYS A 5 8.32 3.89 -17.51
C LYS A 5 7.15 3.73 -16.53
N LEU A 6 6.42 2.62 -16.62
CA LEU A 6 5.29 2.32 -15.74
C LEU A 6 5.75 2.06 -14.30
N LYS A 7 6.79 1.26 -14.10
CA LYS A 7 7.39 1.01 -12.78
C LYS A 7 7.92 2.30 -12.16
N ASN A 8 8.55 3.17 -12.94
CA ASN A 8 9.01 4.47 -12.46
C ASN A 8 7.84 5.38 -12.05
N PHE A 9 6.80 5.47 -12.88
CA PHE A 9 5.59 6.23 -12.53
C PHE A 9 4.98 5.76 -11.21
N ILE A 10 4.85 4.43 -11.03
CA ILE A 10 4.30 3.86 -9.79
C ILE A 10 5.19 4.16 -8.59
N ARG A 11 6.52 4.05 -8.71
CA ARG A 11 7.46 4.40 -7.62
C ARG A 11 7.37 5.87 -7.22
N GLU A 12 7.31 6.78 -8.18
CA GLU A 12 7.16 8.21 -7.91
C GLU A 12 5.85 8.49 -7.17
N ARG A 13 4.74 7.88 -7.63
CA ARG A 13 3.42 8.02 -7.00
C ARG A 13 3.39 7.42 -5.60
N LEU A 14 3.99 6.25 -5.40
CA LEU A 14 4.10 5.61 -4.10
C LEU A 14 4.89 6.47 -3.12
N SER A 15 6.08 6.94 -3.51
CA SER A 15 6.89 7.81 -2.65
C SER A 15 6.13 9.08 -2.25
N TRP A 16 5.42 9.69 -3.21
CA TRP A 16 4.57 10.83 -2.94
C TRP A 16 3.45 10.47 -1.95
N TRP A 17 2.66 9.44 -2.23
CA TRP A 17 1.52 9.06 -1.39
C TRP A 17 1.95 8.59 -0.01
N VAL A 18 3.01 7.80 0.13
CA VAL A 18 3.57 7.38 1.44
C VAL A 18 3.85 8.59 2.33
N THR A 19 4.39 9.66 1.75
CA THR A 19 4.64 10.91 2.48
C THR A 19 3.31 11.59 2.87
N HIS A 20 2.36 11.66 1.95
CA HIS A 20 1.10 12.39 2.13
C HIS A 20 0.01 11.62 2.89
N THR A 21 0.18 10.32 3.08
CA THR A 21 -0.67 9.48 3.95
C THR A 21 -0.05 9.29 5.34
N GLY A 22 1.11 9.90 5.62
CA GLY A 22 1.75 9.81 6.92
C GLY A 22 2.42 8.46 7.19
N LEU A 23 2.71 7.68 6.15
CA LEU A 23 3.32 6.36 6.26
C LEU A 23 4.86 6.40 6.21
N GLY A 24 5.49 7.58 6.25
CA GLY A 24 6.93 7.72 6.11
C GLY A 24 7.77 7.09 7.24
N TYR A 25 7.15 6.72 8.36
CA TYR A 25 7.78 5.96 9.44
C TYR A 25 7.65 4.43 9.29
N TRP A 26 6.93 3.94 8.28
CA TRP A 26 6.84 2.52 7.95
C TRP A 26 7.95 2.12 6.98
N LYS A 27 8.40 0.87 7.08
CA LYS A 27 9.27 0.26 6.08
C LYS A 27 8.40 -0.38 5.00
N ILE A 28 8.21 0.34 3.89
CA ILE A 28 7.37 -0.10 2.78
C ILE A 28 8.25 -0.53 1.60
N ASN A 29 8.12 -1.80 1.21
CA ASN A 29 8.77 -2.40 0.06
C ASN A 29 7.78 -2.55 -1.09
N PHE A 30 8.30 -2.67 -2.32
CA PHE A 30 7.48 -2.83 -3.52
C PHE A 30 8.06 -3.92 -4.40
N ASP A 31 7.19 -4.83 -4.85
CA ASP A 31 7.58 -5.90 -5.75
C ASP A 31 6.70 -5.96 -7.02
N TRP A 32 7.15 -6.72 -8.01
CA TRP A 32 6.53 -6.81 -9.32
C TRP A 32 6.39 -8.26 -9.73
N GLU A 33 5.15 -8.67 -9.96
CA GLU A 33 4.83 -9.97 -10.55
C GLU A 33 4.13 -9.77 -11.89
N GLU A 34 4.22 -10.75 -12.78
CA GLU A 34 3.46 -10.68 -14.03
C GLU A 34 1.96 -10.86 -13.74
N VAL A 35 1.61 -11.85 -12.90
CA VAL A 35 0.25 -12.17 -12.45
C VAL A 35 0.29 -12.52 -10.97
N ILE A 36 -0.56 -11.87 -10.17
CA ILE A 36 -0.72 -12.17 -8.75
C ILE A 36 -1.82 -13.23 -8.60
N LYS A 37 -1.48 -14.38 -8.00
CA LYS A 37 -2.44 -15.47 -7.77
C LYS A 37 -2.80 -15.54 -6.29
N MET A 38 -4.09 -15.39 -5.96
CA MET A 38 -4.56 -15.64 -4.60
C MET A 38 -4.89 -17.12 -4.39
N ASN A 39 -4.35 -17.71 -3.32
CA ASN A 39 -4.38 -19.15 -3.04
C ASN A 39 -5.79 -19.77 -2.83
N HIS A 40 -6.88 -18.99 -2.87
CA HIS A 40 -8.24 -19.46 -2.58
C HIS A 40 -9.22 -19.21 -3.73
N GLY A 41 -8.83 -19.59 -4.96
CA GLY A 41 -9.67 -19.43 -6.17
C GLY A 41 -9.97 -17.97 -6.53
N GLY A 42 -9.21 -17.03 -5.97
CA GLY A 42 -9.48 -15.60 -6.00
C GLY A 42 -8.80 -14.90 -7.16
N TYR A 43 -9.60 -14.10 -7.86
CA TYR A 43 -9.30 -13.13 -8.91
C TYR A 43 -7.83 -12.67 -9.00
N ASP A 44 -7.28 -12.73 -10.22
CA ASP A 44 -6.13 -11.93 -10.64
C ASP A 44 -6.33 -10.49 -10.14
N THR A 45 -5.38 -9.89 -9.43
CA THR A 45 -5.50 -8.54 -8.85
C THR A 45 -4.43 -7.61 -9.40
N ALA A 46 -4.73 -6.32 -9.49
CA ALA A 46 -3.78 -5.31 -9.96
C ALA A 46 -2.65 -5.06 -8.94
N ALA A 47 -2.96 -5.21 -7.65
CA ALA A 47 -2.00 -5.12 -6.57
C ALA A 47 -2.45 -5.92 -5.34
N LEU A 48 -1.50 -6.18 -4.45
CA LEU A 48 -1.70 -6.85 -3.17
C LEU A 48 -0.78 -6.19 -2.13
N CYS A 49 -1.35 -5.80 -1.00
CA CYS A 49 -0.60 -5.39 0.18
C CYS A 49 -0.50 -6.52 1.21
N GLU A 50 0.72 -6.93 1.51
CA GLU A 50 1.06 -7.77 2.66
C GLU A 50 1.63 -6.89 3.76
N CYS A 51 1.06 -6.94 4.96
CA CYS A 51 1.42 -6.02 6.04
C CYS A 51 1.68 -6.80 7.33
N ASP A 52 2.90 -6.70 7.84
CA ASP A 52 3.24 -7.09 9.20
C ASP A 52 3.18 -5.85 10.10
N TRP A 53 1.97 -5.61 10.61
CA TRP A 53 1.70 -4.46 11.46
C TRP A 53 2.54 -4.48 12.73
N ARG A 54 2.95 -5.67 13.23
CA ARG A 54 3.75 -5.83 14.47
C ARG A 54 5.09 -5.11 14.36
N TYR A 55 5.69 -5.18 13.17
CA TYR A 55 7.01 -4.60 12.87
C TYR A 55 6.95 -3.33 12.00
N GLN A 56 5.75 -2.84 11.69
CA GLN A 56 5.56 -1.68 10.80
C GLN A 56 6.23 -1.87 9.43
N GLU A 57 6.14 -3.11 8.91
CA GLU A 57 6.64 -3.48 7.59
C GLU A 57 5.48 -3.82 6.66
N ALA A 58 5.56 -3.37 5.41
CA ALA A 58 4.60 -3.74 4.38
C ALA A 58 5.30 -3.97 3.04
N THR A 59 4.76 -4.90 2.24
CA THR A 59 5.17 -5.14 0.87
C THR A 59 3.95 -4.99 -0.02
N ILE A 60 4.03 -4.11 -1.02
CA ILE A 60 2.99 -3.96 -2.05
C ILE A 60 3.50 -4.59 -3.34
N THR A 61 2.85 -5.66 -3.77
CA THR A 61 3.15 -6.38 -5.01
C THR A 61 2.20 -5.91 -6.09
N PHE A 62 2.73 -5.56 -7.27
CA PHE A 62 1.93 -5.11 -8.43
C PHE A 62 1.91 -6.15 -9.55
N GLY A 63 0.71 -6.48 -10.01
CA GLY A 63 0.46 -7.40 -11.13
C GLY A 63 0.56 -6.67 -12.45
N MET A 64 1.69 -6.83 -13.14
CA MET A 64 2.01 -6.07 -14.35
C MET A 64 1.02 -6.30 -15.49
N GLU A 65 0.47 -7.51 -15.64
CA GLU A 65 -0.52 -7.81 -16.69
C GLU A 65 -1.75 -6.88 -16.58
N LYS A 66 -2.28 -6.72 -15.37
CA LYS A 66 -3.43 -5.86 -15.09
C LYS A 66 -3.08 -4.39 -15.11
N ILE A 67 -1.98 -4.01 -14.47
CA ILE A 67 -1.54 -2.62 -14.38
C ILE A 67 -1.32 -2.01 -15.77
N ARG A 68 -0.81 -2.77 -16.75
CA ARG A 68 -0.66 -2.30 -18.14
C ARG A 68 -1.98 -1.91 -18.82
N LYS A 69 -3.10 -2.49 -18.38
CA LYS A 69 -4.45 -2.26 -18.93
C LYS A 69 -5.16 -1.06 -18.28
N LEU A 70 -4.61 -0.53 -17.18
CA LEU A 70 -5.21 0.56 -16.41
C LEU A 70 -4.77 1.95 -16.90
N LYS A 71 -5.64 2.95 -16.69
CA LYS A 71 -5.26 4.35 -16.85
C LYS A 71 -4.41 4.80 -15.66
N LYS A 72 -3.62 5.87 -15.84
CA LYS A 72 -2.78 6.43 -14.76
C LYS A 72 -3.58 6.78 -13.50
N SER A 73 -4.79 7.32 -13.67
CA SER A 73 -5.69 7.64 -12.55
C SER A 73 -6.12 6.40 -11.77
N ASP A 74 -6.34 5.28 -12.46
CA ASP A 74 -6.76 4.02 -11.84
C ASP A 74 -5.58 3.36 -11.14
N ILE A 75 -4.38 3.44 -11.73
CA ILE A 75 -3.13 3.02 -11.07
C ILE A 75 -2.92 3.79 -9.76
N GLU A 76 -3.10 5.11 -9.77
CA GLU A 76 -2.96 5.95 -8.58
C GLU A 76 -4.01 5.61 -7.52
N ARG A 77 -5.26 5.34 -7.91
CA ARG A 77 -6.29 4.84 -6.99
C ARG A 77 -5.92 3.50 -6.38
N THR A 78 -5.38 2.56 -7.18
CA THR A 78 -4.88 1.27 -6.68
C THR A 78 -3.76 1.47 -5.66
N ILE A 79 -2.80 2.36 -5.94
CA ILE A 79 -1.72 2.68 -4.99
C ILE A 79 -2.30 3.17 -3.65
N VAL A 80 -3.20 4.13 -3.68
CA VAL A 80 -3.82 4.66 -2.45
C VAL A 80 -4.58 3.57 -1.71
N HIS A 81 -5.33 2.73 -2.43
CA HIS A 81 -6.07 1.61 -1.86
C HIS A 81 -5.15 0.64 -1.09
N GLU A 82 -4.04 0.22 -1.69
CA GLU A 82 -3.09 -0.68 -1.03
C GLU A 82 -2.42 -0.03 0.19
N LEU A 83 -2.12 1.28 0.13
CA LEU A 83 -1.61 2.01 1.30
C LEU A 83 -2.62 2.06 2.45
N MET A 84 -3.94 2.09 2.16
CA MET A 84 -4.96 2.04 3.22
C MET A 84 -4.98 0.68 3.92
N HIS A 85 -4.67 -0.41 3.22
CA HIS A 85 -4.57 -1.72 3.84
C HIS A 85 -3.51 -1.78 4.95
N ILE A 86 -2.46 -0.95 4.90
CA ILE A 86 -1.45 -0.87 5.98
C ILE A 86 -2.10 -0.47 7.32
N PHE A 87 -3.06 0.46 7.31
CA PHE A 87 -3.78 0.86 8.52
C PHE A 87 -4.83 -0.17 8.94
N ILE A 88 -5.51 -0.76 7.97
CA ILE A 88 -6.70 -1.58 8.22
C ILE A 88 -6.32 -3.04 8.51
N ASN A 89 -5.16 -3.53 8.09
CA ASN A 89 -4.81 -4.94 8.26
C ASN A 89 -4.72 -5.35 9.74
N GLU A 90 -4.34 -4.44 10.63
CA GLU A 90 -4.34 -4.68 12.08
C GLU A 90 -5.76 -4.78 12.66
N MET A 91 -6.76 -4.09 12.06
CA MET A 91 -8.17 -4.18 12.48
C MET A 91 -8.83 -5.53 12.15
N ARG A 92 -8.12 -6.45 11.49
CA ARG A 92 -8.60 -7.83 11.27
C ARG A 92 -8.46 -8.70 12.51
N GLU A 93 -7.64 -8.28 13.47
CA GLU A 93 -7.48 -8.93 14.76
C GLU A 93 -8.52 -8.40 15.75
N ASP A 94 -9.06 -9.27 16.61
CA ASP A 94 -10.10 -8.90 17.57
C ASP A 94 -9.51 -8.34 18.87
N GLY A 95 -10.10 -7.26 19.39
CA GLY A 95 -9.88 -6.76 20.76
C GLY A 95 -9.48 -5.29 20.86
N ILE A 96 -9.78 -4.68 22.01
CA ILE A 96 -9.57 -3.23 22.25
C ILE A 96 -8.11 -2.78 22.11
N HIS A 97 -7.15 -3.67 22.36
CA HIS A 97 -5.73 -3.34 22.20
C HIS A 97 -5.33 -3.11 20.73
N HIS A 98 -5.95 -3.82 19.79
CA HIS A 98 -5.72 -3.61 18.36
C HIS A 98 -6.34 -2.30 17.89
N GLU A 99 -7.54 -1.97 18.38
CA GLU A 99 -8.19 -0.69 18.10
C GLU A 99 -7.35 0.49 18.57
N GLU A 100 -6.91 0.49 19.83
CA GLU A 100 -6.06 1.55 20.40
C GLU A 100 -4.73 1.70 19.64
N ARG A 101 -4.18 0.57 19.18
CA ARG A 101 -2.94 0.60 18.41
C ARG A 101 -3.16 1.15 17.01
N VAL A 102 -4.26 0.81 16.34
CA VAL A 102 -4.63 1.42 15.05
C VAL A 102 -4.89 2.91 15.20
N ALA A 103 -5.58 3.33 16.27
CA ALA A 103 -5.76 4.74 16.61
C ALA A 103 -4.40 5.44 16.81
N THR A 104 -3.45 4.79 17.50
CA THR A 104 -2.08 5.27 17.67
C THR A 104 -1.33 5.38 16.33
N GLN A 105 -1.49 4.43 15.41
CA GLN A 105 -0.88 4.50 14.08
C GLN A 105 -1.45 5.68 13.27
N LEU A 106 -2.78 5.87 13.27
CA LEU A 106 -3.41 7.02 12.60
C LEU A 106 -2.95 8.35 13.22
N GLN A 107 -2.83 8.41 14.54
CA GLN A 107 -2.30 9.58 15.24
C GLN A 107 -0.85 9.89 14.80
N LYS A 108 0.02 8.88 14.69
CA LYS A 108 1.38 9.06 14.15
C LYS A 108 1.37 9.55 12.72
N ALA A 109 0.51 8.99 11.86
CA ALA A 109 0.37 9.40 10.47
C ALA A 109 -0.08 10.87 10.35
N PHE A 110 -1.05 11.32 11.13
CA PHE A 110 -1.49 12.71 11.13
C PHE A 110 -0.44 13.67 11.68
N MET A 111 0.29 13.27 12.72
CA MET A 111 1.42 14.05 13.22
C MET A 111 2.54 14.15 12.18
N TRP A 112 2.85 13.06 11.47
CA TRP A 112 3.79 13.08 10.34
C TRP A 112 3.37 14.10 9.28
N ILE A 113 2.11 14.05 8.83
CA ILE A 113 1.61 14.98 7.80
C ILE A 113 1.65 16.44 8.29
N LYS A 114 1.34 16.67 9.57
CA LYS A 114 1.43 17.99 10.19
C LYS A 114 2.85 18.54 10.14
N ASP A 115 3.85 17.70 10.42
CA ASP A 115 5.26 18.09 10.55
C ASP A 115 6.02 18.07 9.22
N ALA A 116 5.51 17.39 8.19
CA ALA A 116 6.10 17.33 6.84
C ALA A 116 5.95 18.63 6.02
N LYS A 117 5.64 19.76 6.68
CA LYS A 117 5.46 21.09 6.07
C LYS A 117 6.72 21.94 6.12
#